data_AF-A0A537UPN2-F1
#
_entry.id   AF-A0A537UPN2-F1
#
_cell.length_a   1.000
_cell.length_b   1.000
_cell.length_c   1.000
_cell.angle_alpha   90.00
_cell.angle_beta   90.00
_cell.angle_gamma   90.00
#
_symmetry.space_group_name_H-M   'P 1'
#
loop_
_entity.id
_entity.type
_entity.pdbx_description
1 polymer ?
#
loop_
_entity_poly.entity_id
_entity_poly.type
_entity_poly.pdbx_seq_one_letter_code
_entity_poly.pdbx_strand_id
1 'polypeptide(L)' 'IAIEDQLPVSENEDIQVEMLASATPPTATNVRDRRGVLEWAFEAKPGEVRDIAFGWRVRWPKDKGVIMIPSG' A
#
# COMPACT_ATOMS: atom_id res chain seq x y z
N ILE A 1 -14.54 -8.91 10.29
CA ILE A 1 -14.12 -8.96 8.87
C ILE A 1 -12.67 -8.52 8.82
N ALA A 2 -11.84 -9.17 8.00
CA ALA A 2 -10.46 -8.76 7.76
C ALA A 2 -10.22 -8.71 6.25
N ILE A 3 -9.68 -7.60 5.77
CA ILE A 3 -9.29 -7.40 4.37
C ILE A 3 -7.78 -7.21 4.35
N GLU A 4 -7.08 -8.00 3.55
CA GLU A 4 -5.63 -7.85 3.30
C GLU A 4 -5.42 -7.31 1.88
N ASP A 5 -4.49 -6.36 1.71
CA ASP A 5 -4.03 -5.89 0.40
C ASP A 5 -2.52 -5.53 0.45
N GLN A 6 -1.90 -5.31 -0.70
CA GLN A 6 -0.46 -5.11 -0.85
C GLN A 6 -0.11 -3.66 -1.19
N LEU A 7 0.62 -2.99 -0.29
CA LEU A 7 1.37 -1.78 -0.60
C LEU A 7 2.65 -2.16 -1.36
N PRO A 8 2.93 -1.58 -2.54
CA PRO A 8 4.17 -1.85 -3.24
C PRO A 8 5.38 -1.58 -2.36
N VAL A 9 6.38 -2.45 -2.48
CA VAL A 9 7.65 -2.31 -1.77
C VAL A 9 8.76 -2.12 -2.80
N SER A 10 9.68 -1.20 -2.51
CA SER A 10 10.87 -1.03 -3.33
C SER A 10 12.00 -1.96 -2.85
N GLU A 11 12.78 -2.49 -3.78
CA GLU A 11 14.09 -3.10 -3.49
C GLU A 11 15.22 -2.06 -3.45
N ASN A 12 14.99 -0.87 -4.01
CA ASN A 12 15.92 0.25 -3.95
C ASN A 12 15.53 1.21 -2.82
N GLU A 13 16.42 1.40 -1.86
CA GLU A 13 16.21 2.23 -0.66
C GLU A 13 16.01 3.72 -0.99
N ASP A 14 16.48 4.19 -2.15
CA ASP A 14 16.29 5.58 -2.59
C ASP A 14 14.87 5.84 -3.12
N ILE A 15 14.10 4.80 -3.43
CA ILE A 15 12.72 4.90 -3.90
C ILE A 15 11.79 4.68 -2.71
N GLN A 16 11.02 5.70 -2.35
CA GLN A 16 10.10 5.63 -1.23
C GLN A 16 8.68 5.37 -1.72
N VAL A 17 8.02 4.38 -1.10
CA VAL A 17 6.58 4.13 -1.27
C VAL A 17 5.87 4.52 0.02
N GLU A 18 4.87 5.39 -0.09
CA GLU A 18 4.10 5.88 1.07
C GLU A 18 2.60 5.77 0.77
N MET A 19 1.82 5.35 1.76
CA MET A 19 0.36 5.51 1.69
C MET A 19 -0.01 7.00 1.62
N LEU A 20 -1.05 7.30 0.84
CA LEU A 20 -1.61 8.65 0.82
C LEU A 20 -2.27 8.93 2.18
N ALA A 21 -2.14 10.16 2.67
CA ALA A 21 -2.79 10.57 3.91
C ALA A 21 -4.33 10.51 3.85
N SER A 22 -4.90 10.52 2.64
CA SER A 22 -6.34 10.35 2.39
C SER A 22 -6.79 8.90 2.36
N ALA A 23 -5.87 7.93 2.38
CA ALA A 23 -6.20 6.52 2.42
C ALA A 23 -6.69 6.12 3.82
N THR A 24 -7.48 5.07 3.91
CA THR A 24 -7.91 4.47 5.18
C THR A 24 -6.70 3.82 5.84
N PRO A 25 -6.30 4.22 7.07
CA PRO A 25 -5.16 3.62 7.75
C PRO A 25 -5.39 2.13 8.03
N PRO A 26 -4.40 1.26 7.78
CA PRO A 26 -4.51 -0.16 8.11
C PRO A 26 -4.46 -0.36 9.63
N THR A 27 -5.12 -1.41 10.12
CA THR A 27 -5.05 -1.82 11.52
C THR A 27 -3.78 -2.60 11.84
N ALA A 28 -3.19 -3.26 10.83
CA ALA A 28 -1.90 -3.92 10.95
C ALA A 28 -1.09 -3.80 9.65
N THR A 29 0.23 -3.87 9.78
CA THR A 29 1.17 -3.85 8.64
C THR A 29 2.14 -5.01 8.75
N ASN A 30 2.72 -5.41 7.62
CA ASN A 30 3.63 -6.54 7.50
C ASN A 30 3.03 -7.87 8.01
N VAL A 31 1.75 -8.09 7.68
CA VAL A 31 0.98 -9.23 8.18
C VAL A 31 1.59 -10.55 7.73
N ARG A 32 1.77 -11.48 8.69
CA ARG A 32 2.44 -12.78 8.50
C ARG A 32 3.88 -12.62 7.99
N ASP A 33 4.59 -11.62 8.51
CA ASP A 33 5.98 -11.31 8.18
C ASP A 33 6.23 -10.99 6.69
N ARG A 34 5.16 -10.62 5.96
CA ARG A 34 5.24 -10.22 4.55
C ARG A 34 5.27 -8.71 4.43
N ARG A 35 6.46 -8.16 4.11
CA ARG A 35 6.66 -6.71 3.94
C ARG A 35 5.66 -6.13 2.95
N GLY A 36 4.98 -5.04 3.34
CA GLY A 36 4.01 -4.35 2.48
C GLY A 36 2.60 -4.94 2.48
N VAL A 37 2.37 -6.10 3.12
CA VAL A 37 1.00 -6.60 3.30
C VAL A 37 0.33 -5.82 4.44
N LEU A 38 -0.79 -5.19 4.12
CA LEU A 38 -1.61 -4.40 5.03
C LEU A 38 -2.88 -5.17 5.38
N GLU A 39 -3.42 -4.94 6.57
CA GLU A 39 -4.73 -5.45 6.96
C GLU A 39 -5.63 -4.34 7.51
N TRP A 40 -6.92 -4.41 7.16
CA TRP A 40 -8.00 -3.67 7.79
C TRP A 40 -8.97 -4.65 8.44
N ALA A 41 -8.94 -4.70 9.77
CA ALA A 41 -9.84 -5.51 10.58
C ALA A 41 -10.92 -4.63 11.22
N PHE A 42 -12.18 -5.03 11.04
CA PHE A 42 -13.33 -4.33 11.64
C PHE A 42 -14.55 -5.24 11.79
N GLU A 43 -15.44 -4.87 12.70
CA GLU A 43 -16.79 -5.42 12.78
C GLU A 43 -17.73 -4.67 11.82
N ALA A 44 -18.64 -5.40 11.19
CA ALA A 44 -19.68 -4.83 10.34
C ALA A 44 -21.01 -5.53 10.66
N LYS A 45 -22.09 -4.76 10.72
CA LYS A 45 -23.44 -5.28 10.94
C LYS A 45 -24.02 -5.88 9.66
N PRO A 46 -25.07 -6.71 9.76
CA PRO A 46 -25.79 -7.18 8.57
C PRO A 46 -26.27 -6.01 7.70
N GLY A 47 -25.89 -6.01 6.42
CA GLY A 47 -26.23 -4.96 5.46
C GLY A 47 -25.38 -3.69 5.56
N GLU A 48 -24.41 -3.62 6.47
CA GLU A 48 -23.48 -2.49 6.54
C GLU A 48 -22.48 -2.53 5.37
N VAL A 49 -22.34 -1.39 4.70
CA VAL A 49 -21.32 -1.17 3.66
C VAL A 49 -20.22 -0.32 4.28
N ARG A 50 -18.97 -0.72 4.05
CA ARG A 50 -17.80 0.01 4.51
C ARG A 50 -16.79 0.17 3.39
N ASP A 51 -16.43 1.42 3.12
CA ASP A 51 -15.44 1.76 2.12
C ASP A 51 -14.03 1.80 2.75
N ILE A 52 -13.07 1.19 2.06
CA ILE A 52 -11.64 1.25 2.38
C ILE A 52 -10.97 2.00 1.23
N ALA A 53 -10.59 3.25 1.47
CA ALA A 53 -9.82 4.02 0.49
C ALA A 53 -8.39 3.53 0.49
N PHE A 54 -7.97 2.87 -0.59
CA PHE A 54 -6.58 2.43 -0.76
C PHE A 54 -5.88 3.32 -1.80
N GLY A 55 -4.76 3.92 -1.40
CA GLY A 55 -3.99 4.81 -2.26
C GLY A 55 -2.58 5.02 -1.74
N TRP A 56 -1.62 5.09 -2.64
CA TRP A 56 -0.21 5.27 -2.34
C TRP A 56 0.47 6.14 -3.40
N ARG A 57 1.68 6.61 -3.08
CA ARG A 57 2.55 7.32 -4.01
C ARG A 57 3.96 6.74 -3.97
N VAL A 58 4.64 6.83 -5.09
CA VAL A 58 6.09 6.57 -5.20
C VAL A 58 6.81 7.91 -5.31
N ARG A 59 7.89 8.07 -4.54
CA ARG A 59 8.83 9.19 -4.66
C ARG A 59 10.14 8.67 -5.24
N TRP A 60 10.56 9.28 -6.34
CA TRP A 60 11.80 8.95 -7.03
C TRP A 60 12.91 9.96 -6.67
N PRO A 61 14.17 9.52 -6.52
CA PRO A 61 15.30 10.41 -6.25
C PRO A 61 15.59 11.31 -7.46
N LYS A 62 15.64 12.63 -7.23
CA LYS A 62 15.70 13.64 -8.32
C LYS A 62 16.94 13.57 -9.19
N ASP A 63 18.01 12.94 -8.71
CA ASP A 63 19.32 12.83 -9.32
C ASP A 63 19.51 11.55 -10.15
N LYS A 64 18.52 10.65 -10.18
CA LYS A 64 18.58 9.41 -10.99
C LYS A 64 17.58 9.47 -12.14
N GLY A 65 18.04 9.26 -13.37
CA GLY A 65 17.17 9.13 -14.53
C GLY A 65 16.37 7.83 -14.48
N VAL A 66 15.07 7.90 -14.82
CA VAL A 66 14.23 6.71 -15.00
C VAL A 66 14.51 6.15 -16.40
N ILE A 67 15.02 4.92 -16.50
CA ILE A 67 15.03 4.16 -17.76
C ILE A 67 13.82 3.22 -17.69
N MET A 68 12.71 3.58 -18.34
CA MET A 68 11.64 2.61 -18.62
C MET A 68 11.99 1.89 -19.92
N ILE A 69 12.28 0.59 -19.84
CA ILE A 69 12.29 -0.30 -21.01
C ILE A 69 10.91 -0.95 -21.05
N PRO A 70 10.04 -0.63 -22.02
CA PRO A 70 8.81 -1.37 -22.22
C PRO A 70 9.17 -2.79 -22.63
N SER A 71 8.65 -3.80 -21.92
CA SER A 71 8.68 -5.19 -22.39
C SER A 71 7.72 -5.29 -23.58
N GLY A 72 8.29 -5.36 -24.78
CA GLY A 72 7.62 -5.71 -26.03
C GLY A 72 8.26 -6.96 -26.63
#